data_AF-A0A3N2N8W0-F1
#
_entry.id   AF-A0A3N2N8W0-F1
#
_cell.length_a   1.000
_cell.length_b   1.000
_cell.length_c   1.000
_cell.angle_alpha   90.00
_cell.angle_beta   90.00
_cell.angle_gamma   90.00
#
_symmetry.space_group_name_H-M   'P 1'
#
loop_
_entity.id
_entity.type
_entity.pdbx_description
1 polymer ?
#
loop_
_entity_poly.entity_id
_entity_poly.type
_entity_poly.pdbx_seq_one_letter_code
_entity_poly.pdbx_strand_id
1 'polypeptide(L)'
;MDLKVKPFYADDLWWDIFQMPENKKPLSLRGNGAFALSGELIGEYPTFVENWKNYEEQDFEKVWTSVFNKIEEEIASFISQNPSADRYMPLATNMRGDVSLTYLIALLHNNKVHKVIELIQEAQKSNKRCGMSKWIGDEEIDGYSFVLKYANSML
;
A
#
# COMPACT_ATOMS: atom_id res chain seq x y z
N MET A 1 -0.90 14.81 9.52
CA MET A 1 -0.97 13.35 9.75
C MET A 1 -1.72 12.73 8.58
N ASP A 2 -1.17 11.68 7.98
CA ASP A 2 -1.81 10.99 6.87
C ASP A 2 -2.56 9.77 7.40
N LEU A 3 -3.78 9.56 6.92
CA LEU A 3 -4.53 8.33 7.12
C LEU A 3 -4.47 7.51 5.83
N LYS A 4 -3.84 6.35 5.93
CA LYS A 4 -3.66 5.41 4.81
C LYS A 4 -4.26 4.06 5.15
N VAL A 5 -4.82 3.41 4.13
CA VAL A 5 -5.45 2.09 4.25
C VAL A 5 -4.89 1.11 3.23
N LYS A 6 -4.78 -0.15 3.63
CA LYS A 6 -4.55 -1.28 2.72
C LYS A 6 -5.07 -2.56 3.36
N PRO A 7 -5.47 -3.57 2.58
CA PRO A 7 -5.84 -4.86 3.14
C PRO A 7 -4.68 -5.50 3.90
N PHE A 8 -4.97 -6.08 5.06
CA PHE A 8 -3.95 -6.70 5.91
C PHE A 8 -3.19 -7.84 5.20
N TYR A 9 -3.89 -8.63 4.38
CA TYR A 9 -3.31 -9.73 3.61
C TYR A 9 -2.28 -9.28 2.56
N ALA A 10 -2.32 -8.01 2.14
CA ALA A 10 -1.58 -7.55 0.97
C ALA A 10 -0.06 -7.65 1.20
N ASP A 11 0.43 -7.25 2.37
CA ASP A 11 1.85 -7.41 2.72
C ASP A 11 2.24 -8.88 2.87
N ASP A 12 1.36 -9.73 3.42
CA ASP A 12 1.66 -11.15 3.58
C ASP A 12 1.88 -11.82 2.22
N LEU A 13 0.96 -11.60 1.29
CA LEU A 13 1.05 -12.15 -0.06
C LEU A 13 2.25 -11.56 -0.81
N TRP A 14 2.48 -10.25 -0.68
CA TRP A 14 3.64 -9.61 -1.28
C TRP A 14 4.95 -10.17 -0.76
N TRP A 15 5.11 -10.34 0.55
CA TRP A 15 6.34 -10.87 1.12
C TRP A 15 6.59 -12.34 0.78
N ASP A 16 5.55 -13.14 0.54
CA ASP A 16 5.72 -14.48 -0.03
C ASP A 16 6.23 -14.40 -1.48
N ILE A 17 5.63 -13.53 -2.30
CA ILE A 17 6.02 -13.32 -3.71
C ILE A 17 7.45 -12.78 -3.82
N PHE A 18 7.80 -11.83 -2.95
CA PHE A 18 9.09 -11.16 -2.89
C PHE A 18 10.16 -11.96 -2.13
N GLN A 19 9.80 -13.17 -1.66
CA GLN A 19 10.70 -14.10 -0.97
C GLN A 19 11.35 -13.48 0.28
N MET A 20 10.52 -12.87 1.13
CA MET A 20 10.90 -12.29 2.42
C MET A 20 9.85 -12.60 3.50
N PRO A 21 9.47 -13.87 3.72
CA PRO A 21 8.40 -14.24 4.66
C PRO A 21 8.70 -13.84 6.11
N GLU A 22 9.96 -13.61 6.46
CA GLU A 22 10.38 -13.10 7.76
C GLU A 22 9.79 -11.72 8.09
N ASN A 23 9.53 -10.88 7.08
CA ASN A 23 8.96 -9.54 7.27
C ASN A 23 7.52 -9.57 7.80
N LYS A 24 6.86 -10.72 7.75
CA LYS A 24 5.53 -10.92 8.35
C LYS A 24 5.50 -10.62 9.86
N LYS A 25 6.68 -10.60 10.50
CA LYS A 25 6.88 -10.21 11.90
C LYS A 25 8.09 -9.26 12.03
N PRO A 26 8.04 -8.23 12.89
CA PRO A 26 6.90 -7.82 13.72
C PRO A 26 5.79 -7.13 12.92
N LEU A 27 4.58 -7.04 13.50
CA LEU A 27 3.41 -6.40 12.86
C LEU A 27 3.66 -4.95 12.44
N SER A 28 4.53 -4.24 13.15
CA SER A 28 4.89 -2.85 12.84
C SER A 28 5.48 -2.67 11.44
N LEU A 29 6.18 -3.69 10.90
CA LEU A 29 6.78 -3.62 9.56
C LEU A 29 5.73 -3.44 8.46
N ARG A 30 4.47 -3.81 8.70
CA ARG A 30 3.39 -3.56 7.73
C ARG A 30 3.12 -2.07 7.54
N GLY A 31 3.35 -1.26 8.57
CA GLY A 31 3.14 0.19 8.50
C GLY A 31 4.32 0.94 7.89
N ASN A 32 5.54 0.61 8.30
CA ASN A 32 6.74 1.42 8.01
C ASN A 32 7.95 0.63 7.50
N GLY A 33 7.79 -0.65 7.17
CA GLY A 33 8.87 -1.47 6.63
C GLY A 33 9.28 -1.04 5.22
N ALA A 34 10.57 -1.10 4.91
CA ALA A 34 11.13 -0.68 3.62
C ALA A 34 10.54 -1.42 2.40
N PHE A 35 9.99 -2.62 2.60
CA PHE A 35 9.37 -3.44 1.57
C PHE A 35 7.87 -3.69 1.82
N ALA A 36 7.24 -2.90 2.70
CA ALA A 36 5.80 -2.94 2.87
C ALA A 36 5.11 -2.23 1.70
N LEU A 37 3.97 -2.77 1.25
CA LEU A 37 3.18 -2.14 0.21
C LEU A 37 2.66 -0.77 0.65
N SER A 38 2.56 0.18 -0.27
CA SER A 38 1.97 1.48 0.03
C SER A 38 0.47 1.32 0.32
N GLY A 39 0.01 1.99 1.38
CA GLY A 39 -1.41 2.21 1.61
C GLY A 39 -1.97 3.34 0.73
N GLU A 40 -3.26 3.26 0.43
CA GLU A 40 -4.02 4.30 -0.24
C GLU A 40 -4.34 5.43 0.74
N LEU A 41 -4.09 6.66 0.34
CA LEU A 41 -4.39 7.85 1.15
C LEU A 41 -5.89 8.11 1.12
N ILE A 42 -6.53 8.09 2.28
CA ILE A 42 -7.97 8.38 2.44
C ILE A 42 -8.24 9.64 3.26
N GLY A 43 -7.21 10.21 3.89
CA GLY A 43 -7.36 11.47 4.61
C GLY A 43 -6.02 12.12 4.93
N GLU A 44 -6.00 13.44 4.92
CA GLU A 44 -4.88 14.24 5.40
C GLU A 44 -5.40 15.20 6.47
N TYR A 45 -4.75 15.18 7.62
CA TYR A 45 -5.11 15.99 8.78
C TYR A 45 -3.93 16.87 9.17
N PRO A 46 -3.77 18.05 8.55
CA PRO A 46 -2.78 19.03 8.96
C PRO A 46 -3.02 19.42 10.43
N THR A 47 -1.96 19.36 11.23
CA THR A 47 -1.97 19.74 12.65
C THR A 47 -1.02 20.90 12.84
N PHE A 48 -1.44 21.94 13.57
CA PHE A 48 -0.64 23.14 13.77
C PHE A 48 -0.18 23.72 12.43
N VAL A 49 -1.16 24.17 11.62
CA VAL A 49 -0.91 24.71 10.26
C VAL A 49 -0.08 25.99 10.32
N GLU A 50 -0.14 26.71 11.43
CA GLU A 50 0.78 27.79 11.76
C GLU A 50 2.02 27.29 12.52
N ASN A 51 2.94 28.19 12.87
CA ASN A 51 4.04 27.83 13.77
C ASN A 51 3.46 27.27 15.08
N TRP A 52 3.84 26.05 15.47
CA TRP A 52 3.36 25.41 16.70
C TRP A 52 3.59 26.27 17.96
N LYS A 53 4.56 27.18 17.93
CA LYS A 53 4.82 28.16 19.01
C LYS A 53 3.70 29.18 19.21
N ASN A 54 2.76 29.29 18.28
CA ASN A 54 1.59 30.17 18.38
C ASN A 54 0.45 29.53 19.18
N TYR A 55 0.59 28.28 19.61
CA TYR A 55 -0.45 27.53 20.32
C TYR A 55 -0.10 27.45 21.81
N GLU A 56 -1.10 27.59 22.67
CA GLU A 56 -0.96 27.36 24.10
C GLU A 56 -1.21 25.88 24.42
N GLU A 57 -0.78 25.40 25.61
CA GLU A 57 -0.94 24.00 26.03
C GLU A 57 -2.38 23.51 25.89
N GLN A 58 -3.37 24.36 26.21
CA GLN A 58 -4.80 24.08 26.07
C GLN A 58 -5.28 23.88 24.62
N ASP A 59 -4.54 24.38 23.63
CA ASP A 59 -4.91 24.23 22.22
C ASP A 59 -4.47 22.87 21.67
N PHE A 60 -3.43 22.26 22.25
CA PHE A 60 -2.96 20.94 21.83
C PHE A 60 -4.06 19.88 22.02
N GLU A 61 -4.72 19.87 23.18
CA GLU A 61 -5.81 18.94 23.45
C GLU A 61 -6.95 19.11 22.45
N LYS A 62 -7.34 20.36 22.15
CA LYS A 62 -8.40 20.66 21.18
C LYS A 62 -8.03 20.22 19.76
N VAL A 63 -6.81 20.53 19.31
CA VAL A 63 -6.31 20.15 17.99
C VAL A 63 -6.28 18.63 17.85
N TRP A 64 -5.69 17.92 18.82
CA TRP A 64 -5.60 16.47 18.75
C TRP A 64 -6.95 15.79 18.86
N THR A 65 -7.83 16.24 19.76
CA THR A 65 -9.20 15.70 19.88
C THR A 65 -9.97 15.87 18.57
N SER A 66 -9.89 17.04 17.94
CA SER A 66 -10.53 17.30 16.64
C SER A 66 -9.98 16.39 15.54
N VAL A 67 -8.66 16.20 15.49
CA VAL A 67 -8.00 15.35 14.50
C VAL A 67 -8.39 13.88 14.70
N PHE A 68 -8.34 13.37 15.92
CA PHE A 68 -8.70 11.99 16.20
C PHE A 68 -10.18 11.69 15.92
N ASN A 69 -11.10 12.58 16.31
CA ASN A 69 -12.52 12.42 15.99
C ASN A 69 -12.75 12.33 14.48
N LYS A 70 -12.11 13.21 13.69
CA LYS A 70 -12.22 13.16 12.23
C LYS A 70 -11.61 11.89 11.63
N ILE A 71 -10.50 11.41 12.18
CA ILE A 71 -9.88 10.14 11.76
C ILE A 71 -10.84 8.97 12.06
N GLU A 72 -11.47 8.93 13.23
CA GLU A 72 -12.43 7.89 13.59
C GLU A 72 -13.65 7.89 12.66
N GLU A 73 -14.20 9.07 12.36
CA GLU A 73 -15.31 9.24 11.41
C GLU A 73 -14.93 8.75 10.00
N GLU A 74 -13.74 9.11 9.51
CA GLU A 74 -13.25 8.71 8.19
C GLU A 74 -13.01 7.20 8.11
N ILE A 75 -12.41 6.59 9.15
CA ILE A 75 -12.23 5.14 9.24
C ILE A 75 -13.59 4.43 9.21
N ALA A 76 -14.56 4.89 10.01
CA ALA A 76 -15.89 4.29 10.05
C ALA A 76 -16.61 4.41 8.70
N SER A 77 -16.54 5.58 8.06
CA SER A 77 -17.08 5.82 6.71
C SER A 77 -16.44 4.88 5.69
N PHE A 78 -15.11 4.80 5.65
CA PHE A 78 -14.38 3.94 4.74
C PHE A 78 -14.75 2.46 4.90
N ILE A 79 -14.79 1.95 6.14
CA ILE A 79 -15.17 0.57 6.43
C ILE A 79 -16.61 0.28 6.01
N SER A 80 -17.54 1.23 6.22
CA SER A 80 -18.94 1.07 5.81
C SER A 80 -19.11 0.93 4.30
N GLN A 81 -18.31 1.67 3.52
CA GLN A 81 -18.29 1.62 2.06
C GLN A 81 -17.52 0.40 1.53
N ASN A 82 -16.55 -0.10 2.30
CA ASN A 82 -15.66 -1.21 1.94
C ASN A 82 -15.72 -2.32 3.00
N PRO A 83 -16.87 -2.99 3.19
CA PRO A 83 -17.08 -3.92 4.30
C PRO A 83 -16.26 -5.22 4.21
N SER A 84 -15.62 -5.48 3.07
CA SER A 84 -14.86 -6.70 2.81
C SER A 84 -13.46 -6.36 2.32
N ALA A 85 -12.46 -6.55 3.18
CA ALA A 85 -11.05 -6.35 2.83
C ALA A 85 -10.64 -7.19 1.60
N ASP A 86 -11.15 -8.43 1.48
CA ASP A 86 -10.86 -9.32 0.35
C ASP A 86 -11.35 -8.78 -1.01
N ARG A 87 -12.41 -7.96 -1.01
CA ARG A 87 -13.02 -7.40 -2.22
C ARG A 87 -12.57 -5.97 -2.51
N TYR A 88 -11.95 -5.30 -1.55
CA TYR A 88 -11.46 -3.94 -1.71
C TYR A 88 -10.32 -3.90 -2.73
N MET A 89 -10.49 -3.14 -3.82
CA MET A 89 -9.48 -2.92 -4.84
C MET A 89 -8.86 -1.53 -4.68
N PRO A 90 -7.55 -1.44 -4.41
CA PRO A 90 -6.83 -0.17 -4.40
C PRO A 90 -6.78 0.49 -5.78
N LEU A 91 -6.37 1.76 -5.85
CA LEU A 91 -6.11 2.46 -7.11
C LEU A 91 -5.13 1.70 -8.02
N ALA A 92 -5.46 1.63 -9.30
CA ALA A 92 -4.71 0.86 -10.31
C ALA A 92 -3.31 1.42 -10.60
N THR A 93 -3.08 2.70 -10.32
CA THR A 93 -1.81 3.38 -10.56
C THR A 93 -1.26 3.98 -9.27
N ASN A 94 0.07 3.95 -9.12
CA ASN A 94 0.74 4.65 -8.02
C ASN A 94 0.93 6.14 -8.36
N MET A 95 1.53 6.90 -7.43
CA MET A 95 1.78 8.35 -7.59
C MET A 95 2.68 8.72 -8.79
N ARG A 96 3.44 7.78 -9.36
CA ARG A 96 4.25 8.00 -10.57
C ARG A 96 3.48 7.74 -11.87
N GLY A 97 2.24 7.24 -11.78
CA GLY A 97 1.46 6.78 -12.94
C GLY A 97 1.87 5.39 -13.44
N ASP A 98 2.68 4.66 -12.69
CA ASP A 98 2.98 3.25 -12.95
C ASP A 98 1.89 2.35 -12.35
N VAL A 99 1.79 1.10 -12.81
CA VAL A 99 0.80 0.15 -12.25
C VAL A 99 1.11 -0.09 -10.77
N SER A 100 0.11 0.11 -9.91
CA SER A 100 0.26 -0.01 -8.47
C SER A 100 0.56 -1.46 -8.07
N LEU A 101 1.63 -1.67 -7.30
CA LEU A 101 1.95 -3.00 -6.78
C LEU A 101 0.84 -3.51 -5.85
N THR A 102 0.30 -2.65 -4.97
CA THR A 102 -0.81 -3.02 -4.09
C THR A 102 -2.04 -3.47 -4.87
N TYR A 103 -2.32 -2.83 -6.01
CA TYR A 103 -3.40 -3.25 -6.91
C TYR A 103 -3.14 -4.60 -7.57
N LEU A 104 -1.92 -4.85 -8.06
CA LEU A 104 -1.55 -6.14 -8.64
C LEU A 104 -1.69 -7.29 -7.63
N ILE A 105 -1.29 -7.06 -6.38
CA ILE A 105 -1.46 -8.05 -5.30
C ILE A 105 -2.94 -8.30 -4.99
N ALA A 106 -3.77 -7.25 -4.97
CA ALA A 106 -5.20 -7.39 -4.77
C ALA A 106 -5.87 -8.17 -5.92
N LEU A 107 -5.44 -7.95 -7.17
CA LEU A 107 -5.89 -8.73 -8.33
C LEU A 107 -5.49 -10.21 -8.23
N LEU A 108 -4.26 -10.51 -7.80
CA LEU A 108 -3.81 -11.90 -7.58
C LEU A 108 -4.64 -12.59 -6.50
N HIS A 109 -4.86 -11.92 -5.36
CA HIS A 109 -5.73 -12.41 -4.28
C HIS A 109 -7.13 -12.76 -4.77
N ASN A 110 -7.63 -12.00 -5.75
CA ASN A 110 -8.94 -12.20 -6.38
C ASN A 110 -8.91 -13.10 -7.63
N ASN A 111 -7.85 -13.90 -7.82
CA ASN A 111 -7.67 -14.84 -8.94
C ASN A 111 -7.75 -14.19 -10.33
N LYS A 112 -7.41 -12.90 -10.47
CA LYS A 112 -7.38 -12.18 -11.75
C LYS A 112 -6.00 -12.29 -12.43
N VAL A 113 -5.46 -13.50 -12.48
CA VAL A 113 -4.08 -13.82 -12.89
C VAL A 113 -3.75 -13.29 -14.30
N HIS A 114 -4.62 -13.54 -15.28
CA HIS A 114 -4.40 -13.10 -16.66
C HIS A 114 -4.29 -11.58 -16.78
N LYS A 115 -5.07 -10.82 -15.99
CA LYS A 115 -5.04 -9.36 -16.01
C LYS A 115 -3.73 -8.82 -15.42
N VAL A 116 -3.21 -9.47 -14.38
CA VAL A 116 -1.92 -9.13 -13.76
C VAL A 116 -0.79 -9.30 -14.77
N ILE A 117 -0.78 -10.42 -15.51
CA ILE A 117 0.22 -10.69 -16.55
C ILE A 117 0.18 -9.62 -17.64
N GLU A 118 -1.02 -9.30 -18.16
CA GLU A 118 -1.22 -8.27 -19.18
C GLU A 118 -0.67 -6.91 -18.72
N LEU A 119 -1.08 -6.44 -17.54
CA LEU A 119 -0.67 -5.15 -16.99
C LEU A 119 0.85 -5.04 -16.80
N ILE A 120 1.49 -6.10 -16.32
CA ILE A 120 2.94 -6.12 -16.12
C ILE A 120 3.67 -6.11 -17.47
N GLN A 121 3.23 -6.92 -18.43
CA GLN A 121 3.84 -6.96 -19.75
C GLN A 121 3.73 -5.61 -20.48
N GLU A 122 2.59 -4.93 -20.36
CA GLU A 122 2.40 -3.57 -20.89
C GLU A 122 3.30 -2.54 -20.18
N ALA A 123 3.43 -2.64 -18.85
CA ALA A 123 4.33 -1.78 -18.08
C ALA A 123 5.79 -1.97 -18.50
N GLN A 124 6.23 -3.22 -18.68
CA GLN A 124 7.58 -3.56 -19.13
C GLN A 124 7.86 -3.08 -20.55
N LYS A 125 6.92 -3.24 -21.50
CA LYS A 125 7.03 -2.68 -22.86
C LYS A 125 7.19 -1.15 -22.85
N SER A 126 6.60 -0.50 -21.85
CA SER A 126 6.66 0.95 -21.65
C SER A 126 7.82 1.40 -20.74
N ASN A 127 8.75 0.49 -20.40
CA ASN A 127 9.89 0.73 -19.51
C ASN A 127 9.50 1.31 -18.12
N LYS A 128 8.28 1.00 -17.64
CA LYS A 128 7.81 1.36 -16.30
C LYS A 128 8.38 0.38 -15.26
N ARG A 129 8.65 0.88 -14.06
CA ARG A 129 9.20 0.08 -12.95
C ARG A 129 8.25 0.01 -11.77
N CYS A 130 8.29 -1.10 -11.04
CA CYS A 130 7.52 -1.27 -9.82
C CYS A 130 7.95 -0.26 -8.74
N GLY A 131 9.23 0.09 -8.73
CA GLY A 131 9.85 0.94 -7.70
C GLY A 131 10.15 0.22 -6.39
N MET A 132 9.98 -1.10 -6.37
CA MET A 132 10.55 -2.00 -5.37
C MET A 132 11.38 -3.03 -6.13
N SER A 133 12.62 -3.26 -5.68
CA SER A 133 13.55 -4.19 -6.31
C SER A 133 14.41 -4.88 -5.25
N LYS A 134 14.98 -6.02 -5.61
CA LYS A 134 15.91 -6.79 -4.76
C LYS A 134 17.08 -7.27 -5.61
N TRP A 135 18.28 -7.17 -5.05
CA TRP A 135 19.47 -7.75 -5.65
C TRP A 135 19.52 -9.26 -5.37
N ILE A 136 19.69 -10.07 -6.42
CA ILE A 136 19.93 -11.51 -6.32
C ILE A 136 21.22 -11.80 -7.10
N GLY A 137 22.30 -12.07 -6.37
CA GLY A 137 23.64 -12.10 -6.97
C GLY A 137 24.01 -10.71 -7.51
N ASP A 138 24.40 -10.67 -8.78
CA ASP A 138 24.83 -9.44 -9.47
C ASP A 138 23.70 -8.76 -10.26
N GLU A 139 22.45 -9.22 -10.12
CA GLU A 139 21.29 -8.68 -10.84
C GLU A 139 20.28 -8.02 -9.90
N GLU A 140 19.85 -6.80 -10.24
CA GLU A 140 18.70 -6.14 -9.63
C GLU A 140 17.41 -6.62 -10.29
N ILE A 141 16.55 -7.28 -9.51
CA ILE A 141 15.26 -7.78 -10.00
C ILE A 141 14.15 -6.84 -9.54
N ASP A 142 13.43 -6.26 -10.50
CA ASP A 142 12.25 -5.42 -10.26
C ASP A 142 11.07 -6.24 -9.72
N GLY A 143 10.27 -5.64 -8.83
CA GLY A 143 9.12 -6.25 -8.20
C GLY A 143 8.10 -6.83 -9.19
N TYR A 144 7.91 -6.21 -10.35
CA TYR A 144 7.03 -6.77 -11.38
C TYR A 144 7.48 -8.14 -11.87
N SER A 145 8.78 -8.41 -11.92
CA SER A 145 9.30 -9.73 -12.30
C SER A 145 8.94 -10.81 -11.27
N PHE A 146 8.95 -10.48 -9.97
CA PHE A 146 8.50 -11.40 -8.91
C PHE A 146 7.00 -11.69 -9.04
N VAL A 147 6.18 -10.65 -9.20
CA VAL A 147 4.72 -10.79 -9.37
C VAL A 147 4.40 -11.60 -10.63
N LEU A 148 5.08 -11.34 -11.74
CA LEU A 148 4.89 -12.06 -13.00
C LEU A 148 5.26 -13.54 -12.85
N LYS A 149 6.38 -13.85 -12.19
CA LYS A 149 6.78 -15.24 -11.91
C LYS A 149 5.72 -15.96 -11.08
N TYR A 150 5.21 -15.31 -10.03
CA TYR A 150 4.15 -15.89 -9.20
C TYR A 150 2.84 -16.09 -9.98
N ALA A 151 2.40 -15.08 -10.74
CA ALA A 151 1.20 -15.15 -11.57
C ALA A 151 1.26 -16.33 -12.56
N ASN A 152 2.39 -16.52 -13.25
CA ASN A 152 2.56 -17.65 -14.17
C ASN A 152 2.54 -19.01 -13.47
N SER A 153 2.89 -19.09 -12.17
CA SER A 153 2.81 -20.34 -11.41
C SER A 153 1.40 -20.73 -10.97
N MET A 154 0.42 -19.83 -11.15
CA MET A 154 -1.00 -20.05 -10.84
C MET A 154 -1.84 -20.50 -12.05
N LEU A 155 -1.22 -20.63 -13.23
CA LEU A 155 -1.84 -21.09 -14.48
C LEU A 155 -1.65 -22.61 -14.64
#